data_AF-A0A9N7NKQ7-F1
#
_entry.id   AF-A0A9N7NKQ7-F1
#
_cell.length_a   1.000
_cell.length_b   1.000
_cell.length_c   1.000
_cell.angle_alpha   90.00
_cell.angle_beta   90.00
_cell.angle_gamma   90.00
#
_symmetry.space_group_name_H-M   'P 1'
#
loop_
_entity.id
_entity.type
_entity.pdbx_description
1 polymer ?
#
loop_
_entity_poly.entity_id
_entity_poly.type
_entity_poly.pdbx_seq_one_letter_code
_entity_poly.pdbx_strand_id
1 'polypeptide(L)'
;MINWSSMTPSFWIVFLIFEIRETVQDCYEMSAEYEGKRDPHKLEEVGRVLTGLDAGDSIVVAKAFTNMLNLANLAEEVQIAYRRRIKLKKNDFSDEASATTESDIEETLKRLVGQLKKSPQEVFEALKNQTVDLVLTAHPTQSVRRSLLQKHARIRNCLTQLNAKDITPDDKQELDEALQREIQAAFRTDEIRRNPPTPQDEMRAGMSYFHETIWKGVPKFLRRVDTALKNIGINERVPYNAPLIQFSSWMGGDRDGNPRVTPEVTRDVCLLARMMAANLYFPRIEDLMFELSMWRCNNELRVRADELHRFSKRDVKHYIEFWKQIPPNEPYRVILGGVRDKLYYTRERARQLLANGFSDVPVESTFTNVEEFLEPLELCYRSLCACGDRPIADGSLLDFLRQVSTFGLALRECRVSTPLRVVPLFEKLADLESAPASVARLFSIDCPEWRALMDEMAVVATREYRSVVFQEPRFVDYFRLATPELEYGRMNIGSRPSKRKPSGGIESLRAIPWIFAWTQTRFHLPVWLGFGSAMKHVIDKDIRNLQMLKDMYNEWPFFRVTIDLIEMVLAKGGPGNRSVVRQAFSLAGFVAFRRAVAGQL
;
A
#
# COMPACT_ATOMS: atom_id res chain seq x y z
N MET A 1 -13.14 8.05 20.17
CA MET A 1 -14.28 7.12 20.15
C MET A 1 -15.51 7.92 19.76
N ILE A 2 -16.06 7.68 18.58
CA ILE A 2 -17.32 8.30 18.15
C ILE A 2 -18.40 7.74 19.07
N ASN A 3 -19.08 8.60 19.82
CA ASN A 3 -20.21 8.18 20.65
C ASN A 3 -21.43 8.09 19.75
N TRP A 4 -21.71 6.87 19.24
CA TRP A 4 -22.85 6.60 18.36
C TRP A 4 -24.21 6.91 19.01
N SER A 5 -24.27 7.07 20.33
CA SER A 5 -25.50 7.45 21.06
C SER A 5 -25.89 8.93 20.92
N SER A 6 -25.01 9.81 20.43
CA SER A 6 -25.27 11.26 20.33
C SER A 6 -25.67 11.75 18.94
N MET A 7 -25.94 10.86 17.99
CA MET A 7 -26.46 11.22 16.67
C MET A 7 -27.99 11.35 16.72
N THR A 8 -28.51 12.49 16.24
CA THR A 8 -29.92 12.86 16.33
C THR A 8 -30.87 11.85 15.67
N PRO A 9 -32.15 11.77 16.07
CA PRO A 9 -33.14 10.83 15.49
C PRO A 9 -33.30 10.96 13.97
N SER A 10 -32.97 12.13 13.40
CA SER A 10 -32.96 12.44 11.97
C SER A 10 -31.89 11.66 11.17
N PHE A 11 -30.92 11.02 11.85
CA PHE A 11 -29.79 10.33 11.24
C PHE A 11 -30.16 8.98 10.56
N TRP A 12 -31.38 8.46 10.76
CA TRP A 12 -31.75 7.09 10.36
C TRP A 12 -33.06 6.97 9.58
N ILE A 13 -33.71 8.07 9.22
CA ILE A 13 -34.95 8.03 8.43
C ILE A 13 -34.56 8.04 6.95
N VAL A 14 -34.40 6.84 6.37
CA VAL A 14 -34.75 6.44 4.98
C VAL A 14 -34.10 5.06 4.71
N PHE A 15 -34.87 4.01 5.02
CA PHE A 15 -34.71 2.59 4.67
C PHE A 15 -33.71 1.74 5.47
N LEU A 16 -34.12 1.39 6.69
CA LEU A 16 -34.13 0.04 7.24
C LEU A 16 -35.48 -0.09 7.96
N ILE A 17 -36.16 -1.23 7.88
CA ILE A 17 -37.26 -1.53 8.80
C ILE A 17 -36.69 -1.28 10.20
N PHE A 18 -37.39 -0.52 11.04
CA PHE A 18 -36.90 -0.09 12.37
C PHE A 18 -36.26 -1.26 13.15
N GLU A 19 -36.82 -2.46 12.97
CA GLU A 19 -36.37 -3.75 13.51
C GLU A 19 -34.95 -4.18 13.08
N ILE A 20 -34.52 -3.97 11.83
CA ILE A 20 -33.16 -4.38 11.39
C ILE A 20 -32.11 -3.46 12.01
N ARG A 21 -32.43 -2.17 12.20
CA ARG A 21 -31.52 -1.25 12.88
C ARG A 21 -31.28 -1.69 14.32
N GLU A 22 -32.36 -2.01 15.05
CA GLU A 22 -32.26 -2.52 16.43
C GLU A 22 -31.45 -3.82 16.46
N THR A 23 -31.72 -4.74 15.54
CA THR A 23 -30.95 -5.99 15.40
C THR A 23 -29.44 -5.74 15.23
N VAL A 24 -29.04 -4.80 14.37
CA VAL A 24 -27.63 -4.43 14.18
C VAL A 24 -27.04 -3.81 15.45
N GLN A 25 -27.79 -2.94 16.11
CA GLN A 25 -27.37 -2.29 17.35
C GLN A 25 -27.18 -3.31 18.47
N ASP A 26 -28.13 -4.22 18.67
CA ASP A 26 -28.07 -5.29 19.67
C ASP A 26 -26.87 -6.22 19.42
N CYS A 27 -26.67 -6.63 18.17
CA CYS A 27 -25.50 -7.43 17.78
C CYS A 27 -24.19 -6.69 18.08
N TYR A 28 -24.14 -5.38 17.86
CA TYR A 28 -22.97 -4.55 18.14
C TYR A 28 -22.70 -4.45 19.65
N GLU A 29 -23.75 -4.18 20.45
CA GLU A 29 -23.66 -4.05 21.90
C GLU A 29 -23.23 -5.37 22.55
N MET A 30 -23.86 -6.50 22.20
CA MET A 30 -23.47 -7.82 22.68
C MET A 30 -22.03 -8.17 22.31
N SER A 31 -21.59 -7.81 21.09
CA SER A 31 -20.21 -8.02 20.64
C SER A 31 -19.22 -7.14 21.42
N ALA A 32 -19.59 -5.90 21.76
CA ALA A 32 -18.78 -5.00 22.58
C ALA A 32 -18.69 -5.47 24.04
N GLU A 33 -19.79 -5.97 24.61
CA GLU A 33 -19.80 -6.61 25.94
C GLU A 33 -18.89 -7.84 25.97
N TYR A 34 -18.95 -8.66 24.91
CA TYR A 34 -18.05 -9.78 24.74
C TYR A 34 -16.58 -9.33 24.70
N GLU A 35 -16.23 -8.26 23.98
CA GLU A 35 -14.85 -7.78 23.94
C GLU A 35 -14.34 -7.35 25.33
N GLY A 36 -15.22 -6.75 26.16
CA GLY A 36 -14.89 -6.31 27.52
C GLY A 36 -14.78 -7.45 28.55
N LYS A 37 -15.75 -8.38 28.58
CA LYS A 37 -15.84 -9.44 29.61
C LYS A 37 -15.34 -10.81 29.16
N ARG A 38 -15.27 -11.05 27.85
CA ARG A 38 -14.88 -12.33 27.22
C ARG A 38 -15.73 -13.53 27.65
N ASP A 39 -17.00 -13.28 27.94
CA ASP A 39 -17.97 -14.33 28.29
C ASP A 39 -18.42 -15.08 27.02
N PRO A 40 -18.15 -16.39 26.87
CA PRO A 40 -18.58 -17.17 25.71
C PRO A 40 -20.10 -17.16 25.49
N HIS A 41 -20.91 -17.03 26.54
CA HIS A 41 -22.37 -16.97 26.40
C HIS A 41 -22.84 -15.78 25.57
N LYS A 42 -22.10 -14.66 25.57
CA LYS A 42 -22.41 -13.50 24.73
C LYS A 42 -22.25 -13.81 23.24
N LEU A 43 -21.29 -14.65 22.86
CA LEU A 43 -21.17 -15.13 21.48
C LEU A 43 -22.31 -16.07 21.10
N GLU A 44 -22.78 -16.90 22.03
CA GLU A 44 -23.94 -17.77 21.80
C GLU A 44 -25.24 -16.96 21.66
N GLU A 45 -25.39 -15.86 22.40
CA GLU A 45 -26.50 -14.89 22.22
C GLU A 45 -26.47 -14.25 20.83
N VAL A 46 -25.32 -13.71 20.41
CA VAL A 46 -25.15 -13.15 19.06
C VAL A 46 -25.41 -14.22 18.00
N GLY A 47 -24.87 -15.43 18.19
CA GLY A 47 -25.07 -16.56 17.28
C GLY A 47 -26.54 -16.90 17.11
N ARG A 48 -27.32 -16.95 18.20
CA ARG A 48 -28.77 -17.20 18.15
C ARG A 48 -29.50 -16.15 17.32
N VAL A 49 -29.20 -14.86 17.53
CA VAL A 49 -29.79 -13.78 16.74
C VAL A 49 -29.45 -13.94 15.25
N LEU A 50 -28.17 -14.12 14.93
CA LEU A 50 -27.72 -14.24 13.54
C LEU A 50 -28.29 -15.47 12.82
N THR A 51 -28.42 -16.61 13.50
CA THR A 51 -29.01 -17.83 12.92
C THR A 51 -30.53 -17.76 12.75
N GLY A 52 -31.19 -16.84 13.46
CA GLY A 52 -32.64 -16.61 13.36
C GLY A 52 -33.04 -15.70 12.20
N LEU A 53 -32.08 -15.01 11.57
CA LEU A 53 -32.33 -14.12 10.44
C LEU A 53 -32.61 -14.90 9.16
N ASP A 54 -33.49 -14.37 8.32
CA ASP A 54 -33.61 -14.88 6.96
C ASP A 54 -32.39 -14.49 6.09
N ALA A 55 -32.32 -15.03 4.87
CA ALA A 55 -31.19 -14.77 3.98
C ALA A 55 -31.06 -13.30 3.55
N GLY A 56 -32.18 -12.59 3.41
CA GLY A 56 -32.20 -11.16 3.07
C GLY A 56 -31.66 -10.32 4.21
N ASP A 57 -32.16 -10.53 5.41
CA ASP A 57 -31.74 -9.81 6.61
C ASP A 57 -30.28 -10.11 6.97
N SER A 58 -29.84 -11.35 6.82
CA SER A 58 -28.44 -11.75 7.01
C SER A 58 -27.48 -10.94 6.14
N ILE A 59 -27.85 -10.70 4.87
CA ILE A 59 -27.04 -9.88 3.95
C ILE A 59 -26.99 -8.43 4.43
N VAL A 60 -28.12 -7.87 4.86
CA VAL A 60 -28.21 -6.48 5.31
C VAL A 60 -27.40 -6.26 6.59
N VAL A 61 -27.53 -7.15 7.57
CA VAL A 61 -26.77 -7.10 8.83
C VAL A 61 -25.26 -7.24 8.57
N ALA A 62 -24.84 -8.22 7.76
CA ALA A 62 -23.43 -8.38 7.39
C ALA A 62 -22.86 -7.15 6.67
N LYS A 63 -23.66 -6.55 5.78
CA LYS A 63 -23.29 -5.32 5.06
C LYS A 63 -23.18 -4.11 6.01
N ALA A 64 -24.06 -4.00 7.00
CA ALA A 64 -24.01 -2.95 8.02
C ALA A 64 -22.71 -3.03 8.83
N PHE A 65 -22.36 -4.20 9.37
CA PHE A 65 -21.09 -4.38 10.10
C PHE A 65 -19.85 -4.12 9.24
N THR A 66 -19.89 -4.54 7.97
CA THR A 66 -18.80 -4.24 7.01
C THR A 66 -18.64 -2.73 6.80
N ASN A 67 -19.74 -2.00 6.63
CA ASN A 67 -19.71 -0.54 6.49
C ASN A 67 -19.26 0.15 7.77
N MET A 68 -19.73 -0.28 8.94
CA MET A 68 -19.28 0.26 10.23
C MET A 68 -17.77 0.09 10.41
N LEU A 69 -17.22 -1.08 10.06
CA LEU A 69 -15.78 -1.33 10.09
C LEU A 69 -15.01 -0.46 9.09
N ASN A 70 -15.53 -0.31 7.87
CA ASN A 70 -14.94 0.60 6.87
C ASN A 70 -14.91 2.06 7.39
N LEU A 71 -16.00 2.54 7.98
CA LEU A 71 -16.06 3.88 8.56
C LEU A 71 -15.11 4.05 9.75
N ALA A 72 -14.98 3.02 10.60
CA ALA A 72 -14.01 3.02 11.70
C ALA A 72 -12.57 3.14 11.19
N ASN A 73 -12.22 2.40 10.13
CA ASN A 73 -10.91 2.49 9.48
C ASN A 73 -10.68 3.89 8.88
N LEU A 74 -11.68 4.50 8.22
CA LEU A 74 -11.55 5.86 7.69
C LEU A 74 -11.37 6.91 8.80
N ALA A 75 -12.05 6.75 9.93
CA ALA A 75 -11.88 7.61 11.09
C ALA A 75 -10.48 7.45 11.70
N GLU A 76 -9.96 6.22 11.78
CA GLU A 76 -8.59 5.95 12.21
C GLU A 76 -7.56 6.58 11.26
N GLU A 77 -7.73 6.45 9.94
CA GLU A 77 -6.86 7.08 8.93
C GLU A 77 -6.80 8.60 9.10
N VAL A 78 -7.94 9.27 9.28
CA VAL A 78 -8.01 10.73 9.54
C VAL A 78 -7.32 11.06 10.87
N GLN A 79 -7.58 10.28 11.92
CA GLN A 79 -6.95 10.47 13.22
C GLN A 79 -5.42 10.34 13.15
N ILE A 80 -4.89 9.38 12.39
CA ILE A 80 -3.45 9.21 12.18
C ILE A 80 -2.88 10.39 11.39
N ALA A 81 -3.53 10.78 10.30
CA ALA A 81 -3.07 11.85 9.41
C ALA A 81 -2.95 13.22 10.12
N TYR A 82 -3.84 13.50 11.07
CA TYR A 82 -3.88 14.76 11.82
C TYR A 82 -3.39 14.66 13.26
N ARG A 83 -2.84 13.50 13.67
CA ARG A 83 -2.23 13.36 15.00
C ARG A 83 -1.03 14.29 15.10
N ARG A 84 -1.07 15.19 16.08
CA ARG A 84 0.09 16.03 16.42
C ARG A 84 1.26 15.14 16.86
N ARG A 85 2.42 15.29 16.23
CA ARG A 85 3.66 14.67 16.70
C ARG A 85 4.06 15.31 18.04
N ILE A 86 4.19 14.48 19.08
CA ILE A 86 4.67 14.89 20.40
C ILE A 86 6.11 14.35 20.52
N LYS A 87 7.08 15.23 20.83
CA LYS A 87 8.51 14.88 20.90
C LYS A 87 8.90 14.12 22.18
N LEU A 88 8.10 13.14 22.60
CA LEU A 88 8.44 12.23 23.69
C LEU A 88 9.12 11.00 23.09
N LYS A 89 10.41 11.13 22.76
CA LYS A 89 11.27 10.09 22.17
C LYS A 89 12.20 9.50 23.24
N LYS A 90 12.43 8.19 23.20
CA LYS A 90 13.43 7.53 24.08
C LYS A 90 14.87 7.78 23.62
N ASN A 91 15.04 8.24 22.38
CA ASN A 91 16.32 8.42 21.67
C ASN A 91 17.09 7.11 21.47
N ASP A 92 16.37 6.00 21.31
CA ASP A 92 16.93 4.71 20.93
C ASP A 92 16.28 4.21 19.61
N PHE A 93 16.68 3.03 19.14
CA PHE A 93 16.15 2.48 17.89
C PHE A 93 14.68 2.01 18.00
N SER A 94 14.13 1.86 19.22
CA SER A 94 12.73 1.47 19.41
C SER A 94 11.75 2.58 19.03
N ASP A 95 12.21 3.83 19.02
CA ASP A 95 11.40 4.96 18.54
C ASP A 95 11.00 4.79 17.06
N GLU A 96 11.81 4.10 16.26
CA GLU A 96 11.59 3.90 14.81
C GLU A 96 10.52 2.84 14.51
N ALA A 97 10.01 2.13 15.52
CA ALA A 97 8.97 1.10 15.35
C ALA A 97 7.54 1.67 15.30
N SER A 98 7.33 2.95 15.63
CA SER A 98 6.01 3.57 15.67
C SER A 98 5.99 4.94 15.01
N ALA A 99 4.98 5.20 14.18
CA ALA A 99 4.81 6.48 13.48
C ALA A 99 4.69 7.70 14.43
N THR A 100 4.36 7.47 15.71
CA THR A 100 4.29 8.54 16.71
C THR A 100 5.66 9.03 17.18
N THR A 101 6.68 8.18 17.09
CA THR A 101 8.03 8.39 17.63
C THR A 101 9.12 8.34 16.56
N GLU A 102 8.83 7.79 15.37
CA GLU A 102 9.79 7.65 14.27
C GLU A 102 10.45 8.98 13.91
N SER A 103 11.69 8.89 13.43
CA SER A 103 12.43 10.03 12.91
C SER A 103 11.89 10.43 11.55
N ASP A 104 11.59 11.71 11.36
CA ASP A 104 11.40 12.20 10.00
C ASP A 104 12.74 12.26 9.23
N ILE A 105 12.68 12.60 7.95
CA ILE A 105 13.88 12.66 7.11
C ILE A 105 14.92 13.64 7.66
N GLU A 106 14.51 14.80 8.17
CA GLU A 106 15.44 15.81 8.70
C GLU A 106 16.09 15.34 10.01
N GLU A 107 15.31 14.76 10.92
CA GLU A 107 15.83 14.13 12.14
C GLU A 107 16.84 13.02 11.82
N THR A 108 16.56 12.21 10.79
CA THR A 108 17.46 11.17 10.28
C THR A 108 18.77 11.76 9.75
N LEU A 109 18.69 12.81 8.91
CA LEU A 109 19.89 13.48 8.38
C LEU A 109 20.72 14.12 9.49
N LYS A 110 20.07 14.77 10.46
CA LYS A 110 20.74 15.37 11.63
C LYS A 110 21.40 14.31 12.50
N ARG A 111 20.79 13.14 12.68
CA ARG A 111 21.41 12.02 13.39
C ARG A 111 22.66 11.51 12.65
N LEU A 112 22.60 11.37 11.34
CA LEU A 112 23.75 10.94 10.51
C LEU A 112 24.94 11.90 10.65
N VAL A 113 24.68 13.21 10.56
CA VAL A 113 25.74 14.23 10.66
C VAL A 113 26.20 14.43 12.11
N GLY A 114 25.26 14.58 13.04
CA GLY A 114 25.53 14.95 14.42
C GLY A 114 26.09 13.81 15.28
N GLN A 115 25.49 12.63 15.20
CA GLN A 115 25.84 11.47 16.04
C GLN A 115 26.78 10.51 15.32
N LEU A 116 26.47 10.13 14.08
CA LEU A 116 27.27 9.17 13.30
C LEU A 116 28.42 9.84 12.52
N LYS A 117 28.60 11.16 12.68
CA LYS A 117 29.73 11.94 12.14
C LYS A 117 29.94 11.80 10.63
N LYS A 118 28.88 11.56 9.87
CA LYS A 118 28.91 11.60 8.41
C LYS A 118 28.97 13.04 7.92
N SER A 119 29.73 13.31 6.87
CA SER A 119 29.71 14.63 6.26
C SER A 119 28.39 14.86 5.51
N PRO A 120 27.89 16.10 5.41
CA PRO A 120 26.70 16.40 4.61
C PRO A 120 26.83 15.95 3.14
N GLN A 121 28.03 16.01 2.58
CA GLN A 121 28.32 15.57 1.22
C GLN A 121 28.22 14.05 1.07
N GLU A 122 28.74 13.28 2.03
CA GLU A 122 28.56 11.81 2.04
C GLU A 122 27.08 11.42 2.06
N VAL A 123 26.27 12.12 2.87
CA VAL A 123 24.82 11.90 2.95
C VAL A 123 24.14 12.23 1.62
N PHE A 124 24.51 13.35 0.98
CA PHE A 124 23.97 13.75 -0.31
C PHE A 124 24.33 12.78 -1.43
N GLU A 125 25.59 12.32 -1.50
CA GLU A 125 26.02 11.31 -2.47
C GLU A 125 25.32 9.97 -2.25
N ALA A 126 25.11 9.56 -1.01
CA ALA A 126 24.34 8.35 -0.70
C ALA A 126 22.89 8.47 -1.19
N LEU A 127 22.23 9.61 -0.95
CA LEU A 127 20.87 9.86 -1.42
C LEU A 127 20.75 9.86 -2.95
N LYS A 128 21.73 10.39 -3.67
CA LYS A 128 21.72 10.37 -5.15
C LYS A 128 21.76 8.96 -5.73
N ASN A 129 22.39 8.02 -5.03
CA ASN A 129 22.58 6.65 -5.47
C ASN A 129 21.62 5.65 -4.81
N GLN A 130 20.77 6.10 -3.89
CA GLN A 130 19.77 5.27 -3.22
C GLN A 130 18.53 5.12 -4.10
N THR A 131 17.95 3.92 -4.12
CA THR A 131 16.66 3.65 -4.76
C THR A 131 15.80 2.81 -3.84
N VAL A 132 14.57 3.27 -3.60
CA VAL A 132 13.50 2.50 -2.97
C VAL A 132 12.49 2.11 -4.05
N ASP A 133 12.39 0.82 -4.36
CA ASP A 133 11.42 0.28 -5.33
C ASP A 133 10.24 -0.36 -4.60
N LEU A 134 9.06 0.25 -4.75
CA LEU A 134 7.81 -0.21 -4.14
C LEU A 134 7.03 -1.06 -5.14
N VAL A 135 7.00 -2.37 -4.91
CA VAL A 135 6.31 -3.33 -5.79
C VAL A 135 4.86 -3.51 -5.35
N LEU A 136 3.92 -3.01 -6.16
CA LEU A 136 2.49 -3.18 -5.91
C LEU A 136 2.02 -4.58 -6.34
N THR A 137 1.28 -5.24 -5.46
CA THR A 137 0.68 -6.55 -5.70
C THR A 137 -0.85 -6.46 -5.76
N ALA A 138 -1.49 -7.43 -6.42
CA ALA A 138 -2.94 -7.55 -6.35
C ALA A 138 -3.39 -7.77 -4.90
N HIS A 139 -4.52 -7.16 -4.51
CA HIS A 139 -5.06 -7.36 -3.17
C HIS A 139 -5.71 -8.75 -3.07
N PRO A 140 -5.41 -9.56 -2.04
CA PRO A 140 -5.86 -10.96 -1.95
C PRO A 140 -7.38 -11.10 -1.77
N THR A 141 -8.04 -10.04 -1.29
CA THR A 141 -9.48 -10.05 -0.95
C THR A 141 -10.31 -8.89 -1.51
N GLN A 142 -9.70 -7.90 -2.18
CA GLN A 142 -10.39 -6.63 -2.38
C GLN A 142 -11.21 -6.66 -3.67
N SER A 143 -12.52 -6.89 -3.50
CA SER A 143 -13.54 -6.65 -4.50
C SER A 143 -13.92 -5.16 -4.62
N VAL A 144 -13.41 -4.31 -3.70
CA VAL A 144 -13.81 -2.90 -3.57
C VAL A 144 -13.63 -2.16 -4.89
N ARG A 145 -14.74 -1.59 -5.37
CA ARG A 145 -14.79 -0.87 -6.65
C ARG A 145 -14.11 0.50 -6.50
N ARG A 146 -13.53 1.02 -7.59
CA ARG A 146 -12.97 2.39 -7.64
C ARG A 146 -13.97 3.45 -7.17
N SER A 147 -15.26 3.26 -7.50
CA SER A 147 -16.33 4.15 -7.06
C SER A 147 -16.43 4.25 -5.54
N LEU A 148 -16.19 3.15 -4.80
CA LEU A 148 -16.24 3.14 -3.35
C LEU A 148 -15.00 3.82 -2.73
N LEU A 149 -13.81 3.63 -3.32
CA LEU A 149 -12.60 4.35 -2.91
C LEU A 149 -12.78 5.88 -3.00
N GLN A 150 -13.44 6.37 -4.06
CA GLN A 150 -13.75 7.79 -4.19
C GLN A 150 -14.75 8.28 -3.14
N LYS A 151 -15.74 7.46 -2.77
CA LYS A 151 -16.68 7.79 -1.67
C LYS A 151 -15.95 7.85 -0.33
N HIS A 152 -15.08 6.88 -0.06
CA HIS A 152 -14.22 6.88 1.13
C HIS A 152 -13.34 8.13 1.20
N ALA A 153 -12.77 8.58 0.08
CA ALA A 153 -12.02 9.82 0.03
C ALA A 153 -12.86 11.05 0.39
N ARG A 154 -14.10 11.13 -0.11
CA ARG A 154 -15.04 12.22 0.24
C ARG A 154 -15.42 12.19 1.72
N ILE A 155 -15.72 11.00 2.27
CA ILE A 155 -16.00 10.81 3.69
C ILE A 155 -14.83 11.33 4.55
N ARG A 156 -13.58 10.98 4.21
CA ARG A 156 -12.39 11.50 4.91
C ARG A 156 -12.25 13.02 4.81
N ASN A 157 -12.55 13.60 3.66
CA ASN A 157 -12.50 15.05 3.47
C ASN A 157 -13.55 15.77 4.34
N CYS A 158 -14.79 15.26 4.37
CA CYS A 158 -15.84 15.78 5.26
C CYS A 158 -15.43 15.67 6.74
N LEU A 159 -14.93 14.51 7.18
CA LEU A 159 -14.44 14.33 8.55
C LEU A 159 -13.30 15.28 8.91
N THR A 160 -12.40 15.55 7.97
CA THR A 160 -11.30 16.51 8.17
C THR A 160 -11.84 17.92 8.37
N GLN A 161 -12.73 18.37 7.48
CA GLN A 161 -13.26 19.73 7.49
C GLN A 161 -14.18 19.99 8.69
N LEU A 162 -14.99 19.00 9.09
CA LEU A 162 -15.83 19.06 10.29
C LEU A 162 -15.03 19.22 11.59
N ASN A 163 -13.75 18.81 11.61
CA ASN A 163 -12.85 18.95 12.74
C ASN A 163 -11.94 20.20 12.64
N ALA A 164 -12.19 21.09 11.67
CA ALA A 164 -11.52 22.39 11.63
C ALA A 164 -11.90 23.22 12.87
N LYS A 165 -10.93 23.99 13.39
CA LYS A 165 -11.11 24.74 14.64
C LYS A 165 -12.18 25.84 14.54
N ASP A 166 -12.24 26.52 13.41
CA ASP A 166 -13.03 27.74 13.20
C ASP A 166 -14.08 27.54 12.10
N ILE A 167 -14.86 26.45 12.19
CA ILE A 167 -15.95 26.15 11.25
C ILE A 167 -17.23 26.89 11.64
N THR A 168 -17.92 27.50 10.66
CA THR A 168 -19.20 28.19 10.91
C THR A 168 -20.33 27.16 11.13
N PRO A 169 -21.45 27.54 11.80
CA PRO A 169 -22.59 26.64 11.97
C PRO A 169 -23.18 26.16 10.64
N ASP A 170 -23.27 27.04 9.64
CA ASP A 170 -23.81 26.72 8.31
C ASP A 170 -22.88 25.76 7.55
N ASP A 171 -21.57 26.05 7.52
CA ASP A 171 -20.57 25.14 6.90
C ASP A 171 -20.60 23.76 7.57
N LYS A 172 -20.76 23.72 8.90
CA LYS A 172 -20.86 22.46 9.65
C LYS A 172 -22.12 21.69 9.27
N GLN A 173 -23.25 22.38 9.12
CA GLN A 173 -24.50 21.75 8.70
C GLN A 173 -24.37 21.19 7.28
N GLU A 174 -23.86 21.98 6.32
CA GLU A 174 -23.66 21.54 4.93
C GLU A 174 -22.69 20.35 4.85
N LEU A 175 -21.63 20.35 5.65
CA LEU A 175 -20.66 19.25 5.71
C LEU A 175 -21.22 17.98 6.36
N ASP A 176 -22.11 18.11 7.36
CA ASP A 176 -22.81 16.98 7.95
C ASP A 176 -23.80 16.36 6.95
N GLU A 177 -24.57 17.18 6.24
CA GLU A 177 -25.44 16.73 5.15
C GLU A 177 -24.65 16.04 4.02
N ALA A 178 -23.48 16.58 3.66
CA ALA A 178 -22.58 15.97 2.70
C ALA A 178 -22.03 14.62 3.19
N LEU A 179 -21.63 14.53 4.47
CA LEU A 179 -21.14 13.29 5.09
C LEU A 179 -22.24 12.21 5.08
N GLN A 180 -23.44 12.55 5.50
CA GLN A 180 -24.61 11.66 5.50
C GLN A 180 -24.89 11.12 4.09
N ARG A 181 -24.89 12.01 3.08
CA ARG A 181 -25.07 11.64 1.67
C ARG A 181 -24.00 10.68 1.16
N GLU A 182 -22.74 10.90 1.50
CA GLU A 182 -21.65 10.01 1.05
C GLU A 182 -21.65 8.65 1.76
N ILE A 183 -21.98 8.61 3.06
CA ILE A 183 -22.18 7.35 3.81
C ILE A 183 -23.33 6.55 3.20
N GLN A 184 -24.48 7.19 2.95
CA GLN A 184 -25.63 6.52 2.34
C GLN A 184 -25.30 6.03 0.92
N ALA A 185 -24.56 6.82 0.14
CA ALA A 185 -24.12 6.43 -1.20
C ALA A 185 -23.16 5.22 -1.15
N ALA A 186 -22.27 5.15 -0.15
CA ALA A 186 -21.40 3.99 0.06
C ALA A 186 -22.22 2.75 0.44
N PHE A 187 -23.11 2.87 1.43
CA PHE A 187 -23.97 1.77 1.89
C PHE A 187 -24.90 1.22 0.81
N ARG A 188 -25.44 2.07 -0.07
CA ARG A 188 -26.29 1.63 -1.19
C ARG A 188 -25.50 1.12 -2.41
N THR A 189 -24.18 1.26 -2.42
CA THR A 189 -23.34 0.69 -3.48
C THR A 189 -23.06 -0.78 -3.17
N ASP A 190 -23.10 -1.64 -4.19
CA ASP A 190 -22.68 -3.03 -4.05
C ASP A 190 -21.15 -3.13 -3.95
N GLU A 191 -20.66 -3.55 -2.78
CA GLU A 191 -19.23 -3.75 -2.51
C GLU A 191 -18.69 -5.02 -3.18
N ILE A 192 -19.55 -6.03 -3.32
CA ILE A 192 -19.20 -7.34 -3.86
C ILE A 192 -19.31 -7.28 -5.39
N ARG A 193 -18.31 -7.87 -6.06
CA ARG A 193 -18.37 -8.08 -7.50
C ARG A 193 -19.12 -9.39 -7.77
N ARG A 194 -20.10 -9.35 -8.67
CA ARG A 194 -20.83 -10.55 -9.09
C ARG A 194 -19.93 -11.54 -9.84
N ASN A 195 -18.93 -11.02 -10.55
CA ASN A 195 -17.94 -11.81 -11.28
C ASN A 195 -16.54 -11.60 -10.67
N PRO A 196 -15.66 -12.62 -10.68
CA PRO A 196 -14.26 -12.45 -10.30
C PRO A 196 -13.60 -11.33 -11.11
N PRO A 197 -12.70 -10.54 -10.50
CA PRO A 197 -11.92 -9.55 -11.26
C PRO A 197 -11.03 -10.27 -12.28
N THR A 198 -10.91 -9.68 -13.47
CA THR A 198 -9.87 -10.05 -14.43
C THR A 198 -8.52 -9.50 -13.96
N PRO A 199 -7.38 -10.07 -14.38
CA PRO A 199 -6.07 -9.48 -14.07
C PRO A 199 -5.93 -8.01 -14.52
N GLN A 200 -6.56 -7.64 -15.64
CA GLN A 200 -6.64 -6.26 -16.10
C GLN A 200 -7.43 -5.36 -15.12
N ASP A 201 -8.48 -5.88 -14.48
CA ASP A 201 -9.21 -5.14 -13.44
C ASP A 201 -8.38 -4.92 -12.18
N GLU A 202 -7.60 -5.94 -11.77
CA GLU A 202 -6.70 -5.84 -10.62
C GLU A 202 -5.65 -4.76 -10.86
N MET A 203 -5.04 -4.75 -12.06
CA MET A 203 -4.12 -3.69 -12.47
C MET A 203 -4.79 -2.31 -12.40
N ARG A 204 -5.96 -2.12 -13.04
CA ARG A 204 -6.67 -0.83 -13.02
C ARG A 204 -7.03 -0.38 -11.60
N ALA A 205 -7.36 -1.30 -10.71
CA ALA A 205 -7.67 -1.01 -9.30
C ALA A 205 -6.41 -0.56 -8.54
N GLY A 206 -5.30 -1.29 -8.67
CA GLY A 206 -4.02 -0.91 -8.06
C GLY A 206 -3.51 0.45 -8.55
N MET A 207 -3.72 0.76 -9.83
CA MET A 207 -3.33 2.04 -10.40
C MET A 207 -4.15 3.24 -9.90
N SER A 208 -5.30 3.00 -9.24
CA SER A 208 -6.11 4.09 -8.66
C SER A 208 -5.35 4.88 -7.59
N TYR A 209 -4.49 4.23 -6.80
CA TYR A 209 -3.66 4.91 -5.79
C TYR A 209 -2.67 5.90 -6.40
N PHE A 210 -2.21 5.69 -7.64
CA PHE A 210 -1.39 6.68 -8.34
C PHE A 210 -2.16 7.96 -8.58
N HIS A 211 -3.36 7.84 -9.14
CA HIS A 211 -4.20 8.98 -9.46
C HIS A 211 -4.57 9.80 -8.20
N GLU A 212 -4.91 9.11 -7.10
CA GLU A 212 -5.44 9.78 -5.91
C GLU A 212 -4.33 10.35 -4.99
N THR A 213 -3.22 9.63 -4.77
CA THR A 213 -2.23 9.99 -3.74
C THR A 213 -0.79 10.01 -4.22
N ILE A 214 -0.29 8.93 -4.83
CA ILE A 214 1.16 8.76 -5.10
C ILE A 214 1.66 9.81 -6.09
N TRP A 215 0.88 10.14 -7.12
CA TRP A 215 1.24 11.12 -8.15
C TRP A 215 1.63 12.49 -7.57
N LYS A 216 0.86 12.96 -6.58
CA LYS A 216 1.13 14.24 -5.88
C LYS A 216 2.06 14.07 -4.69
N GLY A 217 2.08 12.89 -4.07
CA GLY A 217 2.86 12.59 -2.88
C GLY A 217 4.37 12.55 -3.13
N VAL A 218 4.80 11.92 -4.24
CA VAL A 218 6.24 11.79 -4.59
C VAL A 218 6.94 13.16 -4.71
N PRO A 219 6.51 14.09 -5.58
CA PRO A 219 7.18 15.39 -5.70
C PRO A 219 7.16 16.17 -4.38
N LYS A 220 6.06 16.11 -3.61
CA LYS A 220 5.95 16.74 -2.28
C LYS A 220 6.97 16.17 -1.29
N PHE A 221 7.19 14.86 -1.29
CA PHE A 221 8.22 14.23 -0.47
C PHE A 221 9.63 14.62 -0.93
N LEU A 222 9.91 14.62 -2.23
CA LEU A 222 11.22 15.02 -2.76
C LEU A 222 11.54 16.49 -2.44
N ARG A 223 10.54 17.38 -2.44
CA ARG A 223 10.69 18.76 -1.92
C ARG A 223 11.04 18.79 -0.43
N ARG A 224 10.49 17.89 0.38
CA ARG A 224 10.84 17.77 1.80
C ARG A 224 12.30 17.33 1.96
N VAL A 225 12.78 16.43 1.11
CA VAL A 225 14.19 16.02 1.10
C VAL A 225 15.09 17.22 0.77
N ASP A 226 14.75 18.04 -0.23
CA ASP A 226 15.49 19.26 -0.54
C ASP A 226 15.58 20.22 0.67
N THR A 227 14.46 20.41 1.37
CA THR A 227 14.43 21.25 2.59
C THR A 227 15.34 20.68 3.68
N ALA A 228 15.27 19.36 3.91
CA ALA A 228 16.10 18.70 4.92
C ALA A 228 17.60 18.78 4.60
N LEU A 229 17.97 18.64 3.31
CA LEU A 229 19.34 18.81 2.83
C LEU A 229 19.85 20.23 3.07
N LYS A 230 19.03 21.25 2.78
CA LYS A 230 19.37 22.64 3.06
C LYS A 230 19.63 22.89 4.55
N ASN A 231 18.84 22.26 5.42
CA ASN A 231 18.96 22.39 6.88
C ASN A 231 20.21 21.72 7.46
N ILE A 232 20.89 20.86 6.71
CA ILE A 232 22.21 20.30 7.07
C ILE A 232 23.38 20.94 6.31
N GLY A 233 23.13 22.03 5.56
CA GLY A 233 24.17 22.81 4.87
C GLY A 233 24.38 22.47 3.39
N ILE A 234 23.54 21.62 2.78
CA ILE A 234 23.60 21.33 1.34
C ILE A 234 22.69 22.30 0.58
N ASN A 235 23.29 23.22 -0.17
CA ASN A 235 22.56 24.23 -0.96
C ASN A 235 22.12 23.74 -2.35
N GLU A 236 22.20 22.44 -2.59
CA GLU A 236 21.77 21.78 -3.82
C GLU A 236 20.49 20.97 -3.58
N ARG A 237 19.65 20.87 -4.60
CA ARG A 237 18.48 19.98 -4.59
C ARG A 237 18.90 18.59 -5.01
N VAL A 238 18.12 17.59 -4.62
CA VAL A 238 18.25 16.25 -5.22
C VAL A 238 18.02 16.38 -6.72
N PRO A 239 18.95 15.91 -7.58
CA PRO A 239 18.77 15.92 -9.03
C PRO A 239 17.43 15.31 -9.41
N TYR A 240 16.69 15.95 -10.33
CA TYR A 240 15.34 15.51 -10.69
C TYR A 240 15.31 14.10 -11.29
N ASN A 241 16.42 13.66 -11.88
CA ASN A 241 16.62 12.36 -12.51
C ASN A 241 17.18 11.30 -11.54
N ALA A 242 17.42 11.63 -10.27
CA ALA A 242 17.83 10.64 -9.27
C ALA A 242 16.65 9.70 -8.96
N PRO A 243 16.79 8.37 -9.12
CA PRO A 243 15.69 7.42 -8.94
C PRO A 243 15.49 7.06 -7.47
N LEU A 244 15.25 8.06 -6.62
CA LEU A 244 15.16 7.86 -5.16
C LEU A 244 13.98 6.96 -4.76
N ILE A 245 12.85 7.13 -5.46
CA ILE A 245 11.66 6.31 -5.30
C ILE A 245 11.28 5.79 -6.69
N GLN A 246 10.97 4.51 -6.78
CA GLN A 246 10.45 3.84 -7.97
C GLN A 246 9.23 3.00 -7.57
N PHE A 247 8.39 2.71 -8.55
CA PHE A 247 7.24 1.83 -8.37
C PHE A 247 7.26 0.76 -9.44
N SER A 248 6.92 -0.45 -9.03
CA SER A 248 6.79 -1.62 -9.87
C SER A 248 5.46 -2.31 -9.61
N SER A 249 5.05 -3.23 -10.48
CA SER A 249 3.77 -3.96 -10.31
C SER A 249 3.89 -5.42 -10.72
N TRP A 250 3.28 -6.31 -9.92
CA TRP A 250 3.09 -7.71 -10.29
C TRP A 250 1.75 -7.98 -10.98
N MET A 251 0.84 -7.01 -11.00
CA MET A 251 -0.51 -7.16 -11.55
C MET A 251 -0.46 -7.32 -13.07
N GLY A 252 -0.82 -8.52 -13.56
CA GLY A 252 -0.75 -8.89 -14.98
C GLY A 252 0.63 -9.38 -15.47
N GLY A 253 1.64 -9.40 -14.59
CA GLY A 253 2.97 -9.96 -14.86
C GLY A 253 3.22 -11.30 -14.16
N ASP A 254 2.88 -11.40 -12.87
CA ASP A 254 3.08 -12.60 -12.08
C ASP A 254 2.07 -13.70 -12.48
N ARG A 255 2.63 -14.76 -13.06
CA ARG A 255 1.95 -15.93 -13.60
C ARG A 255 2.17 -17.20 -12.77
N ASP A 256 2.84 -17.12 -11.61
CA ASP A 256 3.11 -18.31 -10.79
C ASP A 256 1.81 -19.03 -10.40
N GLY A 257 1.56 -20.15 -11.09
CA GLY A 257 0.34 -20.96 -11.09
C GLY A 257 -0.98 -20.17 -11.19
N ASN A 258 -0.96 -19.02 -11.85
CA ASN A 258 -2.18 -18.31 -12.25
C ASN A 258 -2.36 -18.43 -13.77
N PRO A 259 -3.11 -19.43 -14.27
CA PRO A 259 -3.31 -19.61 -15.71
C PRO A 259 -4.11 -18.47 -16.36
N ARG A 260 -4.76 -17.60 -15.56
CA ARG A 260 -5.48 -16.43 -16.07
C ARG A 260 -4.55 -15.30 -16.52
N VAL A 261 -3.26 -15.33 -16.18
CA VAL A 261 -2.26 -14.34 -16.62
C VAL A 261 -1.56 -14.85 -17.87
N THR A 262 -2.17 -14.60 -19.04
CA THR A 262 -1.65 -15.00 -20.35
C THR A 262 -0.69 -13.94 -20.92
N PRO A 263 0.07 -14.23 -21.99
CA PRO A 263 0.88 -13.22 -22.69
C PRO A 263 0.07 -12.00 -23.15
N GLU A 264 -1.16 -12.20 -23.61
CA GLU A 264 -2.08 -11.13 -24.02
C GLU A 264 -2.47 -10.24 -22.85
N VAL A 265 -2.74 -10.84 -21.68
CA VAL A 265 -2.98 -10.09 -20.44
C VAL A 265 -1.78 -9.21 -20.09
N THR A 266 -0.56 -9.76 -20.16
CA THR A 266 0.66 -8.99 -19.92
C THR A 266 0.82 -7.83 -20.92
N ARG A 267 0.53 -8.05 -22.21
CA ARG A 267 0.50 -6.99 -23.22
C ARG A 267 -0.53 -5.90 -22.88
N ASP A 268 -1.75 -6.30 -22.53
CA ASP A 268 -2.85 -5.39 -22.23
C ASP A 268 -2.53 -4.49 -21.03
N VAL A 269 -2.00 -5.05 -19.94
CA VAL A 269 -1.64 -4.24 -18.76
C VAL A 269 -0.50 -3.28 -19.04
N CYS A 270 0.45 -3.63 -19.91
CA CYS A 270 1.51 -2.71 -20.34
C CYS A 270 0.93 -1.53 -21.14
N LEU A 271 0.00 -1.80 -22.07
CA LEU A 271 -0.67 -0.75 -22.85
C LEU A 271 -1.57 0.12 -21.96
N LEU A 272 -2.29 -0.48 -21.01
CA LEU A 272 -3.08 0.23 -20.00
C LEU A 272 -2.18 1.14 -19.15
N ALA A 273 -1.02 0.66 -18.68
CA ALA A 273 -0.08 1.47 -17.91
C ALA A 273 0.41 2.69 -18.70
N ARG A 274 0.78 2.50 -19.98
CA ARG A 274 1.18 3.62 -20.86
C ARG A 274 0.05 4.62 -21.08
N MET A 275 -1.17 4.12 -21.31
CA MET A 275 -2.35 4.97 -21.48
C MET A 275 -2.68 5.75 -20.21
N MET A 276 -2.56 5.12 -19.04
CA MET A 276 -2.79 5.78 -17.74
C MET A 276 -1.71 6.81 -17.42
N ALA A 277 -0.44 6.52 -17.72
CA ALA A 277 0.65 7.48 -17.57
C ALA A 277 0.40 8.72 -18.45
N ALA A 278 0.10 8.53 -19.73
CA ALA A 278 -0.25 9.64 -20.63
C ALA A 278 -1.45 10.45 -20.13
N ASN A 279 -2.48 9.80 -19.58
CA ASN A 279 -3.62 10.48 -18.96
C ASN A 279 -3.28 11.27 -17.70
N LEU A 280 -2.25 10.88 -16.94
CA LEU A 280 -1.79 11.65 -15.78
C LEU A 280 -0.92 12.84 -16.20
N TYR A 281 -0.08 12.67 -17.23
CA TYR A 281 0.76 13.73 -17.77
C TYR A 281 -0.05 14.82 -18.48
N PHE A 282 -1.14 14.45 -19.16
CA PHE A 282 -1.89 15.35 -20.02
C PHE A 282 -2.50 16.57 -19.28
N PRO A 283 -3.25 16.43 -18.17
CA PRO A 283 -3.74 17.61 -17.44
C PRO A 283 -2.60 18.45 -16.85
N ARG A 284 -1.48 17.81 -16.49
CA ARG A 284 -0.32 18.50 -15.90
C ARG A 284 0.44 19.34 -16.90
N ILE A 285 0.51 18.92 -18.16
CA ILE A 285 1.10 19.76 -19.21
C ILE A 285 0.20 20.97 -19.49
N GLU A 286 -1.13 20.82 -19.41
CA GLU A 286 -2.08 21.93 -19.55
C GLU A 286 -1.92 22.95 -18.41
N ASP A 287 -1.85 22.49 -17.16
CA ASP A 287 -1.54 23.34 -16.00
C ASP A 287 -0.21 24.11 -16.21
N LEU A 288 0.84 23.42 -16.66
CA LEU A 288 2.14 24.05 -16.94
C LEU A 288 2.07 25.06 -18.09
N MET A 289 1.29 24.79 -19.13
CA MET A 289 1.07 25.75 -20.21
C MET A 289 0.44 27.03 -19.67
N PHE A 290 -0.52 26.95 -18.75
CA PHE A 290 -1.07 28.14 -18.11
C PHE A 290 -0.03 28.92 -17.31
N GLU A 291 0.69 28.24 -16.42
CA GLU A 291 1.65 28.83 -15.51
C GLU A 291 2.84 29.46 -16.26
N LEU A 292 3.40 28.76 -17.25
CA LEU A 292 4.61 29.16 -17.98
C LEU A 292 4.31 30.12 -19.14
N SER A 293 3.72 31.28 -18.81
CA SER A 293 3.35 32.36 -19.74
C SER A 293 4.48 33.32 -20.11
N MET A 294 5.71 33.07 -19.62
CA MET A 294 6.84 33.97 -19.77
C MET A 294 7.28 34.11 -21.24
N TRP A 295 7.67 35.33 -21.61
CA TRP A 295 8.17 35.65 -22.96
C TRP A 295 9.70 35.63 -23.07
N ARG A 296 10.42 35.78 -21.94
CA ARG A 296 11.89 35.72 -21.88
C ARG A 296 12.37 34.28 -21.91
N CYS A 297 13.29 33.96 -22.80
CA CYS A 297 13.89 32.64 -22.91
C CYS A 297 15.31 32.72 -23.45
N ASN A 298 16.06 31.61 -23.34
CA ASN A 298 17.36 31.48 -23.99
C ASN A 298 17.22 31.30 -25.51
N ASN A 299 18.34 31.44 -26.23
CA ASN A 299 18.37 31.34 -27.69
C ASN A 299 17.93 29.96 -28.19
N GLU A 300 18.32 28.89 -27.48
CA GLU A 300 17.99 27.50 -27.82
C GLU A 300 16.46 27.27 -27.84
N LEU A 301 15.76 27.67 -26.76
CA LEU A 301 14.29 27.56 -26.67
C LEU A 301 13.61 28.44 -27.73
N ARG A 302 14.14 29.64 -28.01
CA ARG A 302 13.59 30.55 -29.02
C ARG A 302 13.56 29.90 -30.39
N VAL A 303 14.71 29.37 -30.84
CA VAL A 303 14.83 28.70 -32.15
C VAL A 303 13.87 27.51 -32.23
N ARG A 304 13.84 26.68 -31.17
CA ARG A 304 12.96 25.50 -31.13
C ARG A 304 11.48 25.86 -31.16
N ALA A 305 11.07 26.91 -30.45
CA ALA A 305 9.69 27.41 -30.46
C ALA A 305 9.31 27.96 -31.84
N ASP A 306 10.19 28.71 -32.49
CA ASP A 306 9.95 29.25 -33.84
C ASP A 306 9.79 28.14 -34.89
N GLU A 307 10.58 27.06 -34.80
CA GLU A 307 10.43 25.87 -35.64
C GLU A 307 9.05 25.23 -35.46
N LEU A 308 8.67 24.91 -34.22
CA LEU A 308 7.38 24.27 -33.92
C LEU A 308 6.19 25.14 -34.35
N HIS A 309 6.27 26.45 -34.14
CA HIS A 309 5.22 27.38 -34.54
C HIS A 309 5.02 27.39 -36.07
N ARG A 310 6.10 27.29 -36.86
CA ARG A 310 6.01 27.19 -38.33
C ARG A 310 5.31 25.90 -38.78
N PHE A 311 5.61 24.77 -38.16
CA PHE A 311 4.97 23.48 -38.49
C PHE A 311 3.50 23.43 -38.05
N SER A 312 3.15 24.06 -36.92
CA SER A 312 1.78 24.09 -36.39
C SER A 312 0.78 24.86 -37.25
N LYS A 313 1.22 25.76 -38.15
CA LYS A 313 0.33 26.53 -39.05
C LYS A 313 -0.52 25.67 -40.00
N ARG A 314 -0.24 24.36 -40.13
CA ARG A 314 -0.95 23.47 -41.07
C ARG A 314 -2.14 22.72 -40.47
N ASP A 315 -2.20 22.55 -39.14
CA ASP A 315 -3.29 21.86 -38.45
C ASP A 315 -3.78 22.72 -37.27
N VAL A 316 -4.93 23.38 -37.42
CA VAL A 316 -5.54 24.18 -36.33
C VAL A 316 -6.16 23.24 -35.30
N LYS A 317 -5.38 22.86 -34.30
CA LYS A 317 -5.87 22.09 -33.16
C LYS A 317 -6.48 23.04 -32.12
N HIS A 318 -7.73 22.78 -31.75
CA HIS A 318 -8.44 23.58 -30.76
C HIS A 318 -8.08 23.07 -29.37
N TYR A 319 -7.49 23.93 -28.56
CA TYR A 319 -7.28 23.69 -27.13
C TYR A 319 -8.55 24.17 -26.44
N ILE A 320 -9.15 23.37 -25.54
CA ILE A 320 -10.36 23.77 -24.79
C ILE A 320 -10.19 25.15 -24.13
N GLU A 321 -8.94 25.46 -23.75
CA GLU A 321 -8.55 26.64 -23.01
C GLU A 321 -7.97 27.75 -23.91
N PHE A 322 -7.43 27.39 -25.07
CA PHE A 322 -6.89 28.33 -26.06
C PHE A 322 -7.75 28.26 -27.33
N TRP A 323 -8.76 29.13 -27.37
CA TRP A 323 -9.65 29.34 -28.53
C TRP A 323 -8.92 29.88 -29.77
N LYS A 324 -7.65 30.27 -29.62
CA LYS A 324 -6.76 30.78 -30.67
C LYS A 324 -5.45 30.00 -30.66
N GLN A 325 -4.71 30.04 -31.76
CA GLN A 325 -3.36 29.50 -31.84
C GLN A 325 -2.45 30.13 -30.78
N ILE A 326 -1.59 29.31 -30.15
CA ILE A 326 -0.61 29.79 -29.16
C ILE A 326 0.30 30.82 -29.84
N PRO A 327 0.42 32.04 -29.29
CA PRO A 327 1.16 33.10 -29.94
C PRO A 327 2.69 32.87 -29.79
N PRO A 328 3.49 33.22 -30.80
CA PRO A 328 4.92 32.89 -30.84
C PRO A 328 5.77 33.65 -29.80
N ASN A 329 5.22 34.71 -29.19
CA ASN A 329 5.86 35.43 -28.09
C ASN A 329 5.79 34.67 -26.76
N GLU A 330 5.10 33.52 -26.69
CA GLU A 330 5.00 32.63 -25.53
C GLU A 330 5.76 31.30 -25.80
N PRO A 331 7.11 31.32 -25.83
CA PRO A 331 7.92 30.21 -26.34
C PRO A 331 7.76 28.93 -25.52
N TYR A 332 7.61 29.01 -24.20
CA TYR A 332 7.38 27.83 -23.35
C TYR A 332 6.05 27.16 -23.69
N ARG A 333 4.98 27.92 -23.89
CA ARG A 333 3.66 27.38 -24.28
C ARG A 333 3.70 26.70 -25.64
N VAL A 334 4.46 27.24 -26.59
CA VAL A 334 4.64 26.60 -27.91
C VAL A 334 5.31 25.23 -27.76
N ILE A 335 6.38 25.13 -26.97
CA ILE A 335 7.09 23.87 -26.71
C ILE A 335 6.17 22.87 -26.00
N LEU A 336 5.52 23.30 -24.92
CA LEU A 336 4.64 22.45 -24.12
C LEU A 336 3.38 22.03 -24.90
N GLY A 337 2.88 22.85 -25.81
CA GLY A 337 1.80 22.47 -26.74
C GLY A 337 2.21 21.32 -27.66
N GLY A 338 3.45 21.34 -28.16
CA GLY A 338 4.01 20.21 -28.92
C GLY A 338 4.13 18.93 -28.08
N VAL A 339 4.55 19.05 -26.81
CA VAL A 339 4.59 17.93 -25.86
C VAL A 339 3.20 17.36 -25.60
N ARG A 340 2.21 18.23 -25.39
CA ARG A 340 0.81 17.86 -25.17
C ARG A 340 0.24 17.07 -26.35
N ASP A 341 0.47 17.55 -27.56
CA ASP A 341 0.03 16.88 -28.78
C ASP A 341 0.64 15.48 -28.92
N LYS A 342 1.93 15.35 -28.65
CA LYS A 342 2.63 14.07 -28.68
C LYS A 342 2.15 13.12 -27.57
N LEU A 343 1.82 13.62 -26.38
CA LEU A 343 1.15 12.85 -25.32
C LEU A 343 -0.24 12.37 -25.74
N TYR A 344 -1.03 13.20 -26.42
CA TYR A 344 -2.34 12.81 -26.96
C TYR A 344 -2.20 11.63 -27.91
N TYR A 345 -1.30 11.71 -28.89
CA TYR A 345 -1.05 10.61 -29.83
C TYR A 345 -0.51 9.36 -29.13
N THR A 346 0.35 9.53 -28.11
CA THR A 346 0.83 8.41 -27.29
C THR A 346 -0.32 7.67 -26.61
N ARG A 347 -1.28 8.41 -26.05
CA ARG A 347 -2.50 7.85 -25.45
C ARG A 347 -3.38 7.16 -26.48
N GLU A 348 -3.70 7.84 -27.58
CA GLU A 348 -4.58 7.28 -28.62
C GLU A 348 -3.99 6.04 -29.28
N ARG A 349 -2.68 6.02 -29.52
CA ARG A 349 -1.97 4.84 -30.02
C ARG A 349 -2.11 3.66 -29.05
N ALA A 350 -1.86 3.87 -27.75
CA ALA A 350 -2.03 2.82 -26.74
C ALA A 350 -3.49 2.31 -26.68
N ARG A 351 -4.47 3.23 -26.77
CA ARG A 351 -5.90 2.89 -26.78
C ARG A 351 -6.28 2.05 -28.01
N GLN A 352 -5.84 2.43 -29.20
CA GLN A 352 -6.10 1.70 -30.45
C GLN A 352 -5.45 0.32 -30.43
N LEU A 353 -4.18 0.21 -29.99
CA LEU A 353 -3.47 -1.06 -29.84
C LEU A 353 -4.15 -2.01 -28.83
N LEU A 354 -4.73 -1.45 -27.77
CA LEU A 354 -5.46 -2.22 -26.77
C LEU A 354 -6.81 -2.71 -27.29
N ALA A 355 -7.54 -1.87 -28.05
CA ALA A 355 -8.86 -2.21 -28.58
C ALA A 355 -8.81 -3.15 -29.79
N ASN A 356 -7.88 -2.90 -30.73
CA ASN A 356 -7.93 -3.46 -32.08
C ASN A 356 -6.65 -4.26 -32.44
N GLY A 357 -5.61 -4.22 -31.62
CA GLY A 357 -4.31 -4.83 -31.94
C GLY A 357 -3.40 -4.01 -32.88
N PHE A 358 -3.96 -3.05 -33.63
CA PHE A 358 -3.24 -2.12 -34.53
C PHE A 358 -3.59 -0.65 -34.23
N SER A 359 -2.81 0.28 -34.76
CA SER A 359 -3.05 1.73 -34.62
C SER A 359 -2.63 2.50 -35.86
N ASP A 360 -3.48 3.43 -36.30
CA ASP A 360 -3.23 4.33 -37.43
C ASP A 360 -2.34 5.53 -37.04
N VAL A 361 -2.13 5.75 -35.74
CA VAL A 361 -1.24 6.81 -35.24
C VAL A 361 0.20 6.35 -35.43
N PRO A 362 1.05 7.05 -36.22
CA PRO A 362 2.45 6.65 -36.43
C PRO A 362 3.25 6.57 -35.12
N VAL A 363 4.35 5.80 -35.09
CA VAL A 363 5.19 5.69 -33.87
C VAL A 363 5.91 7.01 -33.59
N GLU A 364 6.33 7.70 -34.65
CA GLU A 364 7.14 8.91 -34.67
C GLU A 364 6.38 10.11 -34.08
N SER A 365 5.05 10.07 -34.13
CA SER A 365 4.17 11.07 -33.52
C SER A 365 3.89 10.82 -32.03
N THR A 366 4.53 9.81 -31.41
CA THR A 366 4.34 9.41 -30.01
C THR A 366 5.66 9.41 -29.23
N PHE A 367 5.58 9.47 -27.90
CA PHE A 367 6.75 9.29 -27.04
C PHE A 367 7.07 7.81 -26.90
N THR A 368 8.24 7.41 -27.37
CA THR A 368 8.69 6.01 -27.36
C THR A 368 9.53 5.69 -26.13
N ASN A 369 10.38 6.63 -25.72
CA ASN A 369 11.31 6.56 -24.60
C ASN A 369 11.19 7.80 -23.70
N VAL A 370 11.68 7.69 -22.47
CA VAL A 370 11.49 8.74 -21.45
C VAL A 370 12.36 9.96 -21.72
N GLU A 371 13.53 9.75 -22.34
CA GLU A 371 14.49 10.80 -22.70
C GLU A 371 13.89 11.77 -23.72
N GLU A 372 13.17 11.25 -24.71
CA GLU A 372 12.42 12.03 -25.70
C GLU A 372 11.33 12.90 -25.04
N PHE A 373 10.75 12.43 -23.95
CA PHE A 373 9.74 13.18 -23.19
C PHE A 373 10.38 14.20 -22.24
N LEU A 374 11.53 13.89 -21.64
CA LEU A 374 12.27 14.80 -20.75
C LEU A 374 12.94 15.95 -21.50
N GLU A 375 13.47 15.73 -22.70
CA GLU A 375 14.22 16.73 -23.48
C GLU A 375 13.53 18.11 -23.55
N PRO A 376 12.27 18.24 -23.98
CA PRO A 376 11.61 19.55 -24.07
C PRO A 376 11.35 20.18 -22.69
N LEU A 377 11.20 19.36 -21.64
CA LEU A 377 10.97 19.84 -20.27
C LEU A 377 12.28 20.35 -19.64
N GLU A 378 13.39 19.66 -19.89
CA GLU A 378 14.72 20.08 -19.49
C GLU A 378 15.15 21.34 -20.23
N LEU A 379 14.81 21.48 -21.51
CA LEU A 379 15.02 22.70 -22.28
C LEU A 379 14.31 23.89 -21.64
N CYS A 380 13.02 23.74 -21.27
CA CYS A 380 12.27 24.74 -20.52
C CYS A 380 12.96 25.08 -19.18
N TYR A 381 13.41 24.06 -18.43
CA TYR A 381 14.07 24.25 -17.13
C TYR A 381 15.39 25.02 -17.25
N ARG A 382 16.26 24.62 -18.20
CA ARG A 382 17.54 25.31 -18.47
C ARG A 382 17.31 26.75 -18.94
N SER A 383 16.32 26.99 -19.79
CA SER A 383 15.97 28.34 -20.26
C SER A 383 15.52 29.25 -19.12
N LEU A 384 14.62 28.78 -18.25
CA LEU A 384 14.17 29.55 -17.08
C LEU A 384 15.35 29.88 -16.15
N CYS A 385 16.22 28.90 -15.89
CA CYS A 385 17.40 29.14 -15.07
C CYS A 385 18.35 30.17 -15.70
N ALA A 386 18.58 30.10 -17.01
CA ALA A 386 19.43 31.05 -17.74
C ALA A 386 18.86 32.48 -17.76
N CYS A 387 17.53 32.63 -17.72
CA CYS A 387 16.86 33.92 -17.65
C CYS A 387 16.74 34.50 -16.23
N GLY A 388 17.27 33.83 -15.21
CA GLY A 388 17.17 34.25 -13.80
C GLY A 388 15.89 33.78 -13.09
N ASP A 389 15.04 33.01 -13.76
CA ASP A 389 13.73 32.54 -13.30
C ASP A 389 13.80 31.16 -12.62
N ARG A 390 14.93 30.81 -11.99
CA ARG A 390 15.11 29.54 -11.28
C ARG A 390 14.01 29.26 -10.22
N PRO A 391 13.51 30.24 -9.45
CA PRO A 391 12.39 29.99 -8.53
C PRO A 391 11.12 29.47 -9.23
N ILE A 392 10.87 29.89 -10.47
CA ILE A 392 9.74 29.40 -11.29
C ILE A 392 10.06 27.97 -11.77
N ALA A 393 11.28 27.73 -12.26
CA ALA A 393 11.72 26.41 -12.71
C ALA A 393 11.63 25.35 -11.59
N ASP A 394 12.03 25.73 -10.38
CA ASP A 394 11.96 24.90 -9.17
C ASP A 394 10.52 24.72 -8.64
N GLY A 395 9.53 25.37 -9.25
CA GLY A 395 8.10 25.21 -8.98
C GLY A 395 7.52 23.97 -9.66
N SER A 396 6.36 24.12 -10.30
CA SER A 396 5.61 23.01 -10.92
C SER A 396 6.40 22.23 -11.97
N LEU A 397 7.33 22.88 -12.68
CA LEU A 397 8.16 22.23 -13.69
C LEU A 397 9.11 21.19 -13.07
N LEU A 398 9.76 21.51 -11.94
CA LEU A 398 10.60 20.56 -11.21
C LEU A 398 9.79 19.38 -10.66
N ASP A 399 8.57 19.61 -10.17
CA ASP A 399 7.68 18.52 -9.75
C ASP A 399 7.36 17.60 -10.92
N PHE A 400 7.09 18.18 -12.09
CA PHE A 400 6.79 17.42 -13.29
C PHE A 400 8.00 16.62 -13.79
N LEU A 401 9.20 17.20 -13.81
CA LEU A 401 10.45 16.48 -14.13
C LEU A 401 10.68 15.29 -13.19
N ARG A 402 10.44 15.47 -11.90
CA ARG A 402 10.53 14.39 -10.89
C ARG A 402 9.48 13.32 -11.11
N GLN A 403 8.26 13.70 -11.48
CA GLN A 403 7.19 12.76 -11.83
C GLN A 403 7.58 11.92 -13.06
N VAL A 404 8.06 12.56 -14.14
CA VAL A 404 8.50 11.86 -15.36
C VAL A 404 9.66 10.92 -15.05
N SER A 405 10.63 11.34 -14.25
CA SER A 405 11.78 10.52 -13.85
C SER A 405 11.39 9.34 -12.94
N THR A 406 10.37 9.53 -12.09
CA THR A 406 9.89 8.49 -11.17
C THR A 406 9.00 7.46 -11.86
N PHE A 407 8.06 7.92 -12.69
CA PHE A 407 7.01 7.07 -13.24
C PHE A 407 7.30 6.64 -14.70
N GLY A 408 8.08 7.42 -15.44
CA GLY A 408 8.37 7.17 -16.85
C GLY A 408 7.11 7.12 -17.73
N LEU A 409 7.22 6.55 -18.93
CA LEU A 409 6.09 6.42 -19.86
C LEU A 409 5.19 5.21 -19.60
N ALA A 410 5.54 4.37 -18.62
CA ALA A 410 4.86 3.11 -18.37
C ALA A 410 4.78 2.79 -16.87
N LEU A 411 4.62 3.78 -15.98
CA LEU A 411 4.51 3.60 -14.51
C LEU A 411 5.43 2.45 -14.00
N ARG A 412 6.68 2.51 -14.46
CA ARG A 412 7.64 1.45 -14.90
C ARG A 412 7.49 -0.04 -14.45
N GLU A 413 7.95 -0.91 -15.37
CA GLU A 413 8.34 -2.34 -15.30
C GLU A 413 7.27 -3.45 -15.11
N CYS A 414 6.67 -3.88 -16.22
CA CYS A 414 6.60 -5.32 -16.54
C CYS A 414 7.85 -5.64 -17.38
N ARG A 415 8.86 -6.28 -16.78
CA ARG A 415 10.17 -6.54 -17.40
C ARG A 415 10.09 -7.42 -18.66
N VAL A 416 10.01 -6.85 -19.87
CA VAL A 416 10.41 -7.55 -21.10
C VAL A 416 10.97 -6.59 -22.15
N SER A 417 12.29 -6.52 -22.25
CA SER A 417 13.03 -6.14 -23.48
C SER A 417 14.51 -6.56 -23.37
N THR A 418 15.05 -6.62 -22.16
CA THR A 418 16.23 -7.41 -21.78
C THR A 418 15.80 -8.76 -21.20
N PRO A 419 16.59 -9.84 -21.35
CA PRO A 419 16.29 -11.10 -20.67
C PRO A 419 16.06 -10.82 -19.19
N LEU A 420 14.94 -11.33 -18.65
CA LEU A 420 14.54 -11.17 -17.25
C LEU A 420 15.79 -11.21 -16.38
N ARG A 421 16.02 -10.17 -15.58
CA ARG A 421 16.88 -10.32 -14.40
C ARG A 421 16.18 -11.42 -13.59
N VAL A 422 16.64 -12.66 -13.74
CA VAL A 422 16.14 -13.81 -13.00
C VAL A 422 16.49 -13.48 -11.55
N VAL A 423 15.51 -12.95 -10.82
CA VAL A 423 15.62 -12.77 -9.38
C VAL A 423 15.15 -14.09 -8.81
N PRO A 424 16.06 -14.98 -8.36
CA PRO A 424 15.62 -16.20 -7.73
C PRO A 424 14.81 -15.85 -6.48
N LEU A 425 13.56 -16.34 -6.44
CA LEU A 425 12.73 -16.29 -5.25
C LEU A 425 12.96 -17.58 -4.48
N PHE A 426 13.69 -17.49 -3.37
CA PHE A 426 13.91 -18.61 -2.46
C PHE A 426 12.71 -18.69 -1.50
N GLU A 427 11.80 -19.65 -1.72
CA GLU A 427 10.57 -19.79 -0.92
C GLU A 427 10.73 -20.79 0.23
N LYS A 428 11.51 -21.86 0.04
CA LYS A 428 11.71 -22.90 1.07
C LYS A 428 12.98 -22.66 1.85
N LEU A 429 13.04 -23.24 3.06
CA LEU A 429 14.22 -23.15 3.93
C LEU A 429 15.48 -23.68 3.24
N ALA A 430 15.41 -24.83 2.57
CA ALA A 430 16.54 -25.40 1.83
C ALA A 430 17.00 -24.49 0.67
N ASP A 431 16.07 -23.78 0.04
CA ASP A 431 16.37 -22.84 -1.03
C ASP A 431 17.16 -21.63 -0.45
N LEU A 432 16.74 -21.13 0.72
CA LEU A 432 17.42 -20.04 1.44
C LEU A 432 18.80 -20.45 1.96
N GLU A 433 18.95 -21.66 2.50
CA GLU A 433 20.25 -22.22 2.94
C GLU A 433 21.25 -22.33 1.77
N SER A 434 20.74 -22.60 0.57
CA SER A 434 21.55 -22.69 -0.66
C SER A 434 21.85 -21.35 -1.35
N ALA A 435 21.27 -20.24 -0.88
CA ALA A 435 21.44 -18.92 -1.48
C ALA A 435 22.80 -18.27 -1.08
N PRO A 436 23.70 -17.91 -2.02
CA PRO A 436 25.03 -17.45 -1.66
C PRO A 436 25.13 -15.96 -1.27
N ALA A 437 26.05 -15.67 -0.34
CA ALA A 437 26.65 -14.39 0.10
C ALA A 437 25.75 -13.22 0.57
N SER A 438 24.64 -12.93 -0.13
CA SER A 438 23.77 -11.79 0.18
C SER A 438 22.97 -11.98 1.47
N VAL A 439 22.59 -13.23 1.78
CA VAL A 439 21.89 -13.63 3.01
C VAL A 439 22.84 -13.60 4.22
N ALA A 440 24.11 -13.99 4.02
CA ALA A 440 25.12 -14.02 5.08
C ALA A 440 25.42 -12.63 5.69
N ARG A 441 25.31 -11.56 4.89
CA ARG A 441 25.51 -10.17 5.36
C ARG A 441 24.26 -9.59 6.05
N LEU A 442 23.06 -10.09 5.77
CA LEU A 442 21.84 -9.71 6.46
C LEU A 442 21.76 -10.29 7.88
N PHE A 443 22.39 -11.45 8.09
CA PHE A 443 22.43 -12.15 9.38
C PHE A 443 23.80 -12.06 10.09
N SER A 444 24.69 -11.16 9.64
CA SER A 444 25.98 -10.99 10.31
C SER A 444 25.81 -10.25 11.64
N ILE A 445 25.62 -11.00 12.72
CA ILE A 445 25.66 -10.50 14.12
C ILE A 445 27.04 -10.79 14.70
N ASP A 446 27.61 -9.84 15.42
CA ASP A 446 28.90 -9.99 16.11
C ASP A 446 28.78 -10.68 17.50
N CYS A 447 27.68 -11.41 17.76
CA CYS A 447 27.43 -12.15 19.00
C CYS A 447 27.22 -13.65 18.71
N PRO A 448 28.24 -14.50 18.90
CA PRO A 448 28.16 -15.95 18.63
C PRO A 448 27.10 -16.68 19.47
N GLU A 449 26.87 -16.24 20.71
CA GLU A 449 25.91 -16.85 21.64
C GLU A 449 24.46 -16.69 21.15
N TRP A 450 24.11 -15.50 20.64
CA TRP A 450 22.78 -15.24 20.08
C TRP A 450 22.53 -16.05 18.81
N ARG A 451 23.56 -16.23 17.97
CA ARG A 451 23.47 -17.08 16.78
C ARG A 451 23.22 -18.54 17.17
N ALA A 452 24.03 -19.08 18.09
CA ALA A 452 23.89 -20.46 18.54
C ALA A 452 22.50 -20.72 19.15
N LEU A 453 21.97 -19.77 19.93
CA LEU A 453 20.63 -19.86 20.49
C LEU A 453 19.55 -19.85 19.39
N MET A 454 19.68 -18.98 18.39
CA MET A 454 18.76 -18.92 17.25
C MET A 454 18.80 -20.20 16.39
N ASP A 455 19.98 -20.77 16.14
CA ASP A 455 20.14 -22.02 15.40
C ASP A 455 19.41 -23.17 16.11
N GLU A 456 19.58 -23.27 17.45
CA GLU A 456 18.88 -24.27 18.26
C GLU A 456 17.36 -24.05 18.25
N MET A 457 16.90 -22.82 18.44
CA MET A 457 15.47 -22.47 18.40
C MET A 457 14.85 -22.80 17.04
N ALA A 458 15.54 -22.53 15.94
CA ALA A 458 15.05 -22.78 14.59
C ALA A 458 14.78 -24.27 14.34
N VAL A 459 15.65 -25.17 14.82
CA VAL A 459 15.46 -26.63 14.72
C VAL A 459 14.22 -27.07 15.50
N VAL A 460 14.07 -26.60 16.74
CA VAL A 460 12.93 -26.98 17.60
C VAL A 460 11.62 -26.44 17.04
N ALA A 461 11.58 -25.16 16.65
CA ALA A 461 10.40 -24.53 16.06
C ALA A 461 9.97 -25.24 14.77
N THR A 462 10.92 -25.57 13.89
CA THR A 462 10.64 -26.26 12.63
C THR A 462 10.10 -27.67 12.86
N ARG A 463 10.67 -28.41 13.82
CA ARG A 463 10.19 -29.74 14.18
C ARG A 463 8.75 -29.70 14.68
N GLU A 464 8.43 -28.77 15.58
CA GLU A 464 7.08 -28.60 16.13
C GLU A 464 6.08 -28.16 15.07
N TYR A 465 6.46 -27.21 14.22
CA TYR A 465 5.61 -26.78 13.12
C TYR A 465 5.29 -27.95 12.18
N ARG A 466 6.30 -28.73 11.80
CA ARG A 466 6.14 -29.85 10.88
C ARG A 466 5.39 -31.03 11.50
N SER A 467 5.55 -31.29 12.81
CA SER A 467 4.83 -32.36 13.49
C SER A 467 3.32 -32.13 13.43
N VAL A 468 2.87 -30.89 13.62
CA VAL A 468 1.45 -30.54 13.54
C VAL A 468 0.95 -30.41 12.10
N VAL A 469 1.66 -29.67 11.24
CA VAL A 469 1.12 -29.28 9.93
C VAL A 469 1.25 -30.40 8.89
N PHE A 470 2.31 -31.21 8.96
CA PHE A 470 2.61 -32.23 7.94
C PHE A 470 2.56 -33.67 8.46
N GLN A 471 2.85 -33.91 9.74
CA GLN A 471 2.92 -35.29 10.28
C GLN A 471 1.61 -35.74 10.94
N GLU A 472 0.79 -34.83 11.50
CA GLU A 472 -0.51 -35.18 12.08
C GLU A 472 -1.53 -35.52 10.98
N PRO A 473 -1.99 -36.79 10.89
CA PRO A 473 -2.83 -37.22 9.76
C PRO A 473 -4.18 -36.49 9.67
N ARG A 474 -4.74 -36.05 10.82
CA ARG A 474 -6.04 -35.36 10.88
C ARG A 474 -5.96 -33.85 10.64
N PHE A 475 -4.76 -33.29 10.51
CA PHE A 475 -4.59 -31.83 10.45
C PHE A 475 -5.30 -31.20 9.24
N VAL A 476 -5.26 -31.84 8.07
CA VAL A 476 -5.91 -31.32 6.86
C VAL A 476 -7.44 -31.28 7.01
N ASP A 477 -8.03 -32.31 7.63
CA ASP A 477 -9.47 -32.35 7.88
C ASP A 477 -9.88 -31.31 8.90
N TYR A 478 -9.11 -31.18 9.99
CA TYR A 478 -9.30 -30.11 10.97
C TYR A 478 -9.21 -28.73 10.32
N PHE A 479 -8.19 -28.46 9.51
CA PHE A 479 -8.01 -27.19 8.82
C PHE A 479 -9.22 -26.82 7.95
N ARG A 480 -9.78 -27.78 7.21
CA ARG A 480 -10.95 -27.58 6.34
C ARG A 480 -12.24 -27.36 7.10
N LEU A 481 -12.39 -27.95 8.29
CA LEU A 481 -13.57 -27.79 9.14
C LEU A 481 -13.51 -26.54 10.00
N ALA A 482 -12.33 -26.22 10.51
CA ALA A 482 -12.11 -25.13 11.44
C ALA A 482 -11.97 -23.77 10.75
N THR A 483 -11.68 -23.74 9.44
CA THR A 483 -11.43 -22.51 8.69
C THR A 483 -12.26 -22.45 7.40
N PRO A 484 -12.58 -21.24 6.88
CA PRO A 484 -13.34 -21.09 5.65
C PRO A 484 -12.48 -21.23 4.38
N GLU A 485 -11.47 -22.12 4.38
CA GLU A 485 -10.55 -22.28 3.24
C GLU A 485 -11.28 -22.77 1.98
N LEU A 486 -12.21 -23.71 2.14
CA LEU A 486 -12.96 -24.28 1.03
C LEU A 486 -13.93 -23.24 0.44
N GLU A 487 -14.57 -22.45 1.29
CA GLU A 487 -15.46 -21.36 0.89
C GLU A 487 -14.67 -20.27 0.16
N TYR A 488 -13.51 -19.86 0.68
CA TYR A 488 -12.65 -18.87 0.02
C TYR A 488 -12.28 -19.28 -1.41
N GLY A 489 -11.92 -20.56 -1.61
CA GLY A 489 -11.61 -21.07 -2.95
C GLY A 489 -12.80 -21.11 -3.91
N ARG A 490 -14.04 -21.06 -3.40
CA ARG A 490 -15.29 -21.03 -4.19
C ARG A 490 -15.81 -19.61 -4.42
N MET A 491 -15.38 -18.64 -3.63
CA MET A 491 -15.82 -17.25 -3.74
C MET A 491 -15.18 -16.53 -4.92
N ASN A 492 -15.86 -15.49 -5.43
CA ASN A 492 -15.36 -14.62 -6.50
C ASN A 492 -14.34 -13.59 -5.98
N ILE A 493 -13.38 -14.04 -5.17
CA ILE A 493 -12.41 -13.21 -4.46
C ILE A 493 -11.03 -13.44 -5.10
N GLY A 494 -10.64 -12.50 -5.98
CA GLY A 494 -9.34 -12.51 -6.65
C GLY A 494 -9.26 -13.32 -7.96
N SER A 495 -8.24 -13.02 -8.76
CA SER A 495 -7.98 -13.67 -10.05
C SER A 495 -7.18 -14.99 -9.94
N ARG A 496 -6.80 -15.45 -8.73
CA ARG A 496 -5.88 -16.58 -8.55
C ARG A 496 -6.58 -17.81 -7.93
N PRO A 497 -6.29 -19.04 -8.39
CA PRO A 497 -6.71 -20.26 -7.69
C PRO A 497 -6.02 -20.41 -6.33
N SER A 498 -6.71 -20.97 -5.33
CA SER A 498 -6.17 -21.18 -3.98
C SER A 498 -5.10 -22.27 -3.89
N LYS A 499 -5.14 -23.28 -4.76
CA LYS A 499 -4.17 -24.39 -4.80
C LYS A 499 -3.45 -24.48 -6.13
N ARG A 500 -2.19 -24.95 -6.09
CA ARG A 500 -1.39 -25.32 -7.28
C ARG A 500 -1.90 -26.64 -7.90
N LYS A 501 -2.34 -27.59 -7.07
CA LYS A 501 -2.97 -28.86 -7.50
C LYS A 501 -4.27 -29.07 -6.72
N PRO A 502 -5.45 -29.20 -7.36
CA PRO A 502 -6.74 -29.29 -6.67
C PRO A 502 -6.85 -30.45 -5.66
N SER A 503 -6.22 -31.59 -5.95
CA SER A 503 -6.24 -32.81 -5.12
C SER A 503 -5.11 -32.88 -4.08
N GLY A 504 -4.24 -31.88 -3.99
CA GLY A 504 -3.09 -31.92 -3.08
C GLY A 504 -3.43 -31.58 -1.62
N GLY A 505 -2.56 -32.00 -0.71
CA GLY A 505 -2.56 -31.59 0.69
C GLY A 505 -2.08 -30.14 0.88
N ILE A 506 -1.64 -29.80 2.09
CA ILE A 506 -1.18 -28.42 2.43
C ILE A 506 -0.02 -27.94 1.56
N GLU A 507 0.85 -28.84 1.11
CA GLU A 507 1.96 -28.50 0.19
C GLU A 507 1.49 -27.93 -1.16
N SER A 508 0.24 -28.19 -1.54
CA SER A 508 -0.36 -27.63 -2.74
C SER A 508 -1.10 -26.31 -2.49
N LEU A 509 -1.36 -25.97 -1.22
CA LEU A 509 -2.00 -24.73 -0.81
C LEU A 509 -0.99 -23.59 -0.91
N ARG A 510 -1.44 -22.44 -1.41
CA ARG A 510 -0.60 -21.25 -1.50
C ARG A 510 -0.54 -20.53 -0.15
N ALA A 511 0.53 -19.76 0.06
CA ALA A 511 0.75 -18.99 1.28
C ALA A 511 -0.39 -18.00 1.60
N ILE A 512 -0.95 -17.32 0.58
CA ILE A 512 -2.07 -16.37 0.77
C ILE A 512 -3.31 -17.07 1.34
N PRO A 513 -3.91 -18.09 0.69
CA PRO A 513 -5.01 -18.89 1.26
C PRO A 513 -4.71 -19.47 2.64
N TRP A 514 -3.48 -19.95 2.86
CA TRP A 514 -3.05 -20.47 4.16
C TRP A 514 -3.17 -19.43 5.28
N ILE A 515 -2.56 -18.26 5.10
CA ILE A 515 -2.60 -17.18 6.09
C ILE A 515 -4.04 -16.62 6.21
N PHE A 516 -4.73 -16.47 5.08
CA PHE A 516 -6.07 -15.90 5.03
C PHE A 516 -7.08 -16.74 5.82
N ALA A 517 -7.10 -18.06 5.62
CA ALA A 517 -8.05 -18.95 6.28
C ALA A 517 -7.94 -18.89 7.81
N TRP A 518 -6.72 -18.90 8.36
CA TRP A 518 -6.49 -18.77 9.80
C TRP A 518 -6.68 -17.36 10.35
N THR A 519 -6.60 -16.34 9.48
CA THR A 519 -6.90 -14.96 9.85
C THR A 519 -8.40 -14.76 10.03
N GLN A 520 -9.24 -15.40 9.20
CA GLN A 520 -10.70 -15.32 9.33
C GLN A 520 -11.18 -15.87 10.69
N THR A 521 -10.56 -16.94 11.18
CA THR A 521 -10.92 -17.56 12.46
C THR A 521 -10.29 -16.88 13.67
N ARG A 522 -9.48 -15.82 13.44
CA ARG A 522 -8.74 -15.10 14.48
C ARG A 522 -7.77 -16.01 15.26
N PHE A 523 -7.37 -17.14 14.68
CA PHE A 523 -6.46 -18.11 15.30
C PHE A 523 -5.01 -17.93 14.84
N HIS A 524 -4.77 -17.42 13.62
CA HIS A 524 -3.43 -17.02 13.16
C HIS A 524 -2.31 -18.07 13.35
N LEU A 525 -2.66 -19.37 13.38
CA LEU A 525 -1.73 -20.50 13.56
C LEU A 525 -0.42 -20.38 12.74
N PRO A 526 -0.45 -19.96 11.46
CA PRO A 526 0.77 -19.88 10.64
C PRO A 526 1.86 -18.95 11.17
N VAL A 527 1.51 -18.00 12.04
CA VAL A 527 2.43 -16.94 12.47
C VAL A 527 3.18 -17.33 13.74
N TRP A 528 2.55 -18.06 14.65
CA TRP A 528 3.12 -18.32 15.98
C TRP A 528 3.44 -19.79 16.26
N LEU A 529 2.96 -20.74 15.45
CA LEU A 529 3.21 -22.17 15.68
C LEU A 529 4.71 -22.49 15.65
N GLY A 530 5.19 -23.22 16.66
CA GLY A 530 6.60 -23.57 16.85
C GLY A 530 7.38 -22.57 17.72
N PHE A 531 6.98 -21.30 17.78
CA PHE A 531 7.67 -20.28 18.56
C PHE A 531 7.65 -20.58 20.06
N GLY A 532 6.47 -20.91 20.61
CA GLY A 532 6.33 -21.22 22.04
C GLY A 532 7.16 -22.43 22.49
N SER A 533 7.20 -23.48 21.66
CA SER A 533 7.98 -24.69 21.95
C SER A 533 9.49 -24.43 21.89
N ALA A 534 9.96 -23.59 20.96
CA ALA A 534 11.36 -23.17 20.90
C ALA A 534 11.78 -22.32 22.10
N MET A 535 10.99 -21.30 22.45
CA MET A 535 11.25 -20.44 23.62
C MET A 535 11.33 -21.25 24.91
N LYS A 536 10.35 -22.13 25.12
CA LYS A 536 10.31 -23.02 26.27
C LYS A 536 11.52 -23.95 26.33
N HIS A 537 11.88 -24.55 25.20
CA HIS A 537 13.03 -25.46 25.14
C HIS A 537 14.32 -24.80 25.62
N VAL A 538 14.62 -23.60 25.11
CA VAL A 538 15.87 -22.91 25.48
C VAL A 538 15.85 -22.37 26.92
N ILE A 539 14.69 -21.95 27.44
CA ILE A 539 14.55 -21.53 28.85
C ILE A 539 14.70 -22.72 29.80
N ASP A 540 14.06 -23.86 29.48
CA ASP A 540 14.13 -25.08 30.30
C ASP A 540 15.56 -25.67 30.28
N LYS A 541 16.31 -25.48 29.18
CA LYS A 541 17.70 -25.92 29.03
C LYS A 541 18.66 -25.12 29.91
N ASP A 542 18.49 -23.80 29.97
CA ASP A 542 19.28 -22.92 30.84
C ASP A 542 18.49 -21.66 31.17
N ILE A 543 18.22 -21.43 32.46
CA ILE A 543 17.47 -20.27 32.93
C ILE A 543 18.12 -18.94 32.53
N ARG A 544 19.44 -18.91 32.31
CA ARG A 544 20.17 -17.73 31.83
C ARG A 544 19.74 -17.32 30.41
N ASN A 545 19.24 -18.25 29.60
CA ASN A 545 18.71 -17.95 28.28
C ASN A 545 17.51 -17.02 28.33
N LEU A 546 16.73 -17.00 29.42
CA LEU A 546 15.66 -16.03 29.59
C LEU A 546 16.20 -14.59 29.61
N GLN A 547 17.33 -14.36 30.27
CA GLN A 547 17.97 -13.04 30.26
C GLN A 547 18.55 -12.74 28.88
N MET A 548 19.22 -13.71 28.25
CA MET A 548 19.76 -13.57 26.90
C MET A 548 18.67 -13.19 25.87
N LEU A 549 17.49 -13.81 25.93
CA LEU A 549 16.34 -13.48 25.07
C LEU A 549 15.83 -12.06 25.30
N LYS A 550 15.84 -11.56 26.55
CA LYS A 550 15.50 -10.16 26.85
C LYS A 550 16.55 -9.21 26.28
N ASP A 551 17.81 -9.55 26.39
CA ASP A 551 18.91 -8.75 25.86
C ASP A 551 18.83 -8.70 24.32
N MET A 552 18.58 -9.83 23.66
CA MET A 552 18.30 -9.89 22.23
C MET A 552 17.11 -8.99 21.84
N TYR A 553 16.01 -9.00 22.60
CA TYR A 553 14.87 -8.12 22.32
C TYR A 553 15.24 -6.64 22.48
N ASN A 554 16.05 -6.32 23.48
CA ASN A 554 16.41 -4.94 23.80
C ASN A 554 17.49 -4.36 22.90
N GLU A 555 18.39 -5.20 22.38
CA GLU A 555 19.62 -4.76 21.71
C GLU A 555 19.71 -5.20 20.25
N TRP A 556 18.92 -6.19 19.82
CA TRP A 556 18.97 -6.73 18.47
C TRP A 556 17.70 -6.40 17.66
N PRO A 557 17.76 -5.44 16.71
CA PRO A 557 16.59 -5.00 15.96
C PRO A 557 15.85 -6.12 15.22
N PHE A 558 16.57 -7.10 14.66
CA PHE A 558 15.96 -8.25 13.97
C PHE A 558 15.08 -9.08 14.91
N PHE A 559 15.58 -9.38 16.11
CA PHE A 559 14.82 -10.16 17.08
C PHE A 559 13.62 -9.35 17.60
N ARG A 560 13.82 -8.06 17.90
CA ARG A 560 12.74 -7.15 18.29
C ARG A 560 11.59 -7.15 17.28
N VAL A 561 11.85 -6.84 16.01
CA VAL A 561 10.78 -6.76 14.99
C VAL A 561 10.10 -8.10 14.74
N THR A 562 10.81 -9.21 14.92
CA THR A 562 10.25 -10.56 14.85
C THR A 562 9.25 -10.81 15.98
N ILE A 563 9.61 -10.43 17.21
CA ILE A 563 8.74 -10.53 18.38
C ILE A 563 7.56 -9.57 18.29
N ASP A 564 7.79 -8.31 17.92
CA ASP A 564 6.74 -7.29 17.79
C ASP A 564 5.69 -7.71 16.75
N LEU A 565 6.09 -8.38 15.67
CA LEU A 565 5.17 -8.95 14.67
C LEU A 565 4.29 -10.06 15.29
N ILE A 566 4.90 -10.97 16.05
CA ILE A 566 4.18 -12.05 16.73
C ILE A 566 3.20 -11.44 17.76
N GLU A 567 3.64 -10.48 18.56
CA GLU A 567 2.81 -9.77 19.53
C GLU A 567 1.61 -9.09 18.86
N MET A 568 1.83 -8.36 17.77
CA MET A 568 0.79 -7.68 17.00
C MET A 568 -0.25 -8.66 16.45
N VAL A 569 0.19 -9.80 15.89
CA VAL A 569 -0.72 -10.82 15.36
C VAL A 569 -1.52 -11.48 16.48
N LEU A 570 -0.88 -11.73 17.61
CA LEU A 570 -1.56 -12.30 18.76
C LEU A 570 -2.56 -11.33 19.41
N ALA A 571 -2.28 -10.02 19.40
CA ALA A 571 -3.23 -9.00 19.83
C ALA A 571 -4.51 -8.98 18.96
N LYS A 572 -4.36 -9.31 17.67
CA LYS A 572 -5.46 -9.51 16.72
C LYS A 572 -6.19 -10.86 16.91
N GLY A 573 -5.62 -11.80 17.67
CA GLY A 573 -6.22 -13.12 17.90
C GLY A 573 -7.42 -13.12 18.85
N GLY A 574 -8.25 -14.17 18.74
CA GLY A 574 -9.37 -14.45 19.65
C GLY A 574 -8.95 -15.06 21.00
N PRO A 575 -9.90 -15.40 21.89
CA PRO A 575 -9.64 -15.83 23.28
C PRO A 575 -8.65 -16.99 23.44
N GLY A 576 -8.66 -17.95 22.51
CA GLY A 576 -7.75 -19.10 22.52
C GLY A 576 -6.28 -18.74 22.26
N ASN A 577 -6.01 -17.63 21.58
CA ASN A 577 -4.63 -17.16 21.35
C ASN A 577 -4.11 -16.30 22.50
N ARG A 578 -4.97 -15.50 23.14
CA ARG A 578 -4.54 -14.69 24.28
C ARG A 578 -4.20 -15.54 25.48
N SER A 579 -4.78 -16.73 25.65
CA SER A 579 -4.31 -17.68 26.66
C SER A 579 -2.92 -18.24 26.32
N VAL A 580 -2.60 -18.47 25.04
CA VAL A 580 -1.25 -18.86 24.58
C VAL A 580 -0.23 -17.72 24.75
N VAL A 581 -0.61 -16.48 24.49
CA VAL A 581 0.21 -15.26 24.75
C VAL A 581 0.42 -15.06 26.24
N ARG A 582 -0.68 -15.07 27.01
CA ARG A 582 -0.65 -14.87 28.44
C ARG A 582 0.10 -16.01 29.09
N GLN A 583 0.03 -17.24 28.58
CA GLN A 583 0.91 -18.34 28.99
C GLN A 583 2.36 -18.10 28.56
N ALA A 584 2.66 -17.75 27.31
CA ALA A 584 4.03 -17.51 26.85
C ALA A 584 4.73 -16.37 27.60
N PHE A 585 3.99 -15.32 27.99
CA PHE A 585 4.50 -14.19 28.78
C PHE A 585 4.34 -14.35 30.30
N SER A 586 3.40 -15.17 30.80
CA SER A 586 3.22 -15.46 32.25
C SER A 586 3.88 -16.76 32.70
N LEU A 587 4.53 -17.52 31.81
CA LEU A 587 5.26 -18.74 32.16
C LEU A 587 6.68 -18.42 32.65
N ALA A 588 6.70 -17.70 33.77
CA ALA A 588 7.51 -18.06 34.93
C ALA A 588 6.72 -18.99 35.89
N GLY A 589 5.77 -19.78 35.39
CA GLY A 589 4.87 -20.59 36.22
C GLY A 589 4.04 -21.61 35.44
N PHE A 590 4.62 -22.80 35.25
CA PHE A 590 4.07 -23.98 34.58
C PHE A 590 2.86 -24.55 35.33
N VAL A 591 1.84 -25.04 34.61
CA VAL A 591 1.00 -26.24 34.90
C VAL A 591 -0.26 -26.31 33.99
N ALA A 592 -0.75 -25.20 33.43
CA ALA A 592 -2.03 -25.23 32.68
C ALA A 592 -1.95 -25.66 31.20
N PHE A 593 -0.76 -25.68 30.57
CA PHE A 593 -0.57 -26.04 29.16
C PHE A 593 -0.95 -27.50 28.84
N ARG A 594 -0.90 -28.41 29.85
CA ARG A 594 -1.35 -29.80 29.66
C ARG A 594 -2.86 -29.94 29.49
N ARG A 595 -3.70 -29.01 29.98
CA ARG A 595 -5.16 -29.12 29.82
C ARG A 595 -5.67 -28.57 28.49
N ALA A 596 -5.00 -27.59 27.90
CA ALA A 596 -5.42 -27.02 26.61
C ALA A 596 -5.13 -27.96 25.42
N VAL A 597 -4.04 -28.73 25.50
CA VAL A 597 -3.69 -29.75 24.47
C VAL A 597 -4.40 -31.08 24.73
N ALA A 598 -4.74 -31.42 25.99
CA ALA A 598 -5.53 -32.62 26.31
C ALA A 598 -7.04 -32.50 26.02
N GLY A 599 -7.53 -31.31 25.66
CA GLY A 599 -8.91 -31.09 25.21
C GLY A 599 -9.12 -31.27 23.70
N GLN A 600 -8.08 -31.56 22.92
CA GLN A 600 -8.20 -31.81 21.47
C GLN A 600 -7.24 -32.91 21.00
N LEU A 601 -7.65 -34.15 21.22
CA LEU A 601 -7.79 -35.11 20.12
C LEU A 601 -9.25 -35.51 19.96
#